data_AF-A0A0R2FSL8-F1
#
_entry.id   AF-A0A0R2FSL8-F1
#
_cell.length_a   1.000
_cell.length_b   1.000
_cell.length_c   1.000
_cell.angle_alpha   90.00
_cell.angle_beta   90.00
_cell.angle_gamma   90.00
#
_symmetry.space_group_name_H-M   'P 1'
#
loop_
_entity.id
_entity.type
_entity.pdbx_description
1 polymer ?
#
loop_
_entity_poly.entity_id
_entity_poly.type
_entity_poly.pdbx_seq_one_letter_code
_entity_poly.pdbx_strand_id
1 'polypeptide(L)'
;MKFEKWGLFKFKGVLKMKSWWVTNLIWVGALIAGVIYVEVRKVDGAGIVQTAATRQSALIGLVITFAMVVIMQLIWWLFARK
;
A
#
# COMPACT_ATOMS: atom_id res chain seq x y z
N MET A 1 3.18 -43.82 -8.84
CA MET A 1 2.79 -42.77 -7.88
C MET A 1 2.95 -41.40 -8.51
N LYS A 2 1.85 -40.70 -8.88
CA LYS A 2 1.88 -39.38 -9.56
C LYS A 2 0.77 -38.43 -9.09
N PHE A 3 0.35 -38.56 -7.82
CA PHE A 3 -0.83 -37.84 -7.29
C PHE A 3 -0.50 -36.65 -6.36
N GLU A 4 0.74 -36.49 -5.86
CA GLU A 4 1.06 -35.39 -4.93
C GLU A 4 1.30 -34.02 -5.59
N LYS A 5 1.70 -33.97 -6.86
CA LYS A 5 2.06 -32.68 -7.51
C LYS A 5 0.84 -31.77 -7.77
N TRP A 6 -0.37 -32.33 -7.78
CA TRP A 6 -1.61 -31.59 -8.05
C TRP A 6 -2.07 -30.73 -6.86
N GLY A 7 -1.92 -31.25 -5.63
CA GLY A 7 -2.20 -30.46 -4.42
C GLY A 7 -1.25 -29.28 -4.30
N LEU A 8 0.06 -29.52 -4.51
CA LEU A 8 1.10 -28.51 -4.34
C LEU A 8 0.92 -27.29 -5.28
N PHE A 9 0.49 -27.51 -6.51
CA PHE A 9 0.29 -26.44 -7.50
C PHE A 9 -0.91 -25.54 -7.15
N LYS A 10 -2.02 -26.16 -6.71
CA LYS A 10 -3.22 -25.45 -6.24
C LYS A 10 -2.92 -24.62 -4.98
N PHE A 11 -2.17 -25.18 -4.03
CA PHE A 11 -1.76 -24.46 -2.81
C PHE A 11 -0.84 -23.28 -3.10
N LYS A 12 0.15 -23.44 -3.99
CA LYS A 12 1.03 -22.32 -4.38
C LYS A 12 0.26 -21.17 -5.04
N GLY A 13 -0.69 -21.47 -5.91
CA GLY A 13 -1.56 -20.44 -6.52
C GLY A 13 -2.41 -19.68 -5.49
N VAL A 14 -3.00 -20.40 -4.54
CA VAL A 14 -3.81 -19.81 -3.45
C VAL A 14 -2.96 -18.96 -2.49
N LEU A 15 -1.76 -19.43 -2.13
CA LEU A 15 -0.84 -18.68 -1.26
C LEU A 15 -0.35 -17.39 -1.94
N LYS A 16 -0.07 -17.42 -3.26
CA LYS A 16 0.34 -16.24 -4.04
C LYS A 16 -0.78 -15.18 -4.07
N MET A 17 -2.04 -15.61 -4.21
CA MET A 17 -3.20 -14.72 -4.13
C MET A 17 -3.38 -14.14 -2.73
N LYS A 18 -3.28 -14.94 -1.67
CA LYS A 18 -3.36 -14.45 -0.28
C LYS A 18 -2.29 -13.41 0.05
N SER A 19 -1.05 -13.64 -0.38
CA SER A 19 0.05 -12.68 -0.18
C SER A 19 -0.22 -11.34 -0.86
N TRP A 20 -0.82 -11.33 -2.06
CA TRP A 20 -1.17 -10.11 -2.77
C TRP A 20 -2.17 -9.25 -2.00
N TRP A 21 -3.22 -9.88 -1.45
CA TRP A 21 -4.23 -9.20 -0.65
C TRP A 21 -3.67 -8.65 0.67
N VAL A 22 -2.78 -9.38 1.34
CA VAL A 22 -2.13 -8.93 2.57
C VAL A 22 -1.27 -7.68 2.32
N THR A 23 -0.46 -7.67 1.26
CA THR A 23 0.35 -6.50 0.90
C THR A 23 -0.52 -5.28 0.64
N ASN A 24 -1.65 -5.45 -0.07
CA ASN A 24 -2.59 -4.36 -0.32
C ASN A 24 -3.22 -3.81 0.98
N LEU A 25 -3.60 -4.70 1.91
CA LEU A 25 -4.13 -4.30 3.21
C LEU A 25 -3.11 -3.51 4.04
N ILE A 26 -1.84 -3.90 4.02
CA ILE A 26 -0.76 -3.17 4.70
C ILE A 26 -0.65 -1.74 4.16
N TRP A 27 -0.66 -1.58 2.83
CA TRP A 27 -0.60 -0.25 2.23
C TRP A 27 -1.83 0.59 2.56
N VAL A 28 -3.04 0.03 2.48
CA VAL A 28 -4.26 0.76 2.89
C VAL A 28 -4.18 1.18 4.36
N GLY A 29 -3.72 0.30 5.25
CA GLY A 29 -3.51 0.62 6.66
C GLY A 29 -2.50 1.75 6.87
N ALA A 30 -1.39 1.73 6.14
CA ALA A 30 -0.38 2.79 6.18
C ALA A 30 -0.90 4.13 5.65
N LEU A 31 -1.76 4.12 4.62
CA LEU A 31 -2.42 5.35 4.13
C LEU A 31 -3.33 5.95 5.19
N ILE A 32 -4.18 5.12 5.82
CA ILE A 32 -5.08 5.55 6.89
C ILE A 32 -4.28 6.13 8.07
N ALA A 33 -3.23 5.43 8.51
CA ALA A 33 -2.35 5.90 9.57
C ALA A 33 -1.69 7.25 9.21
N GLY A 34 -1.25 7.41 7.96
CA GLY A 34 -0.69 8.66 7.46
C GLY A 34 -1.70 9.81 7.48
N VAL A 35 -2.95 9.58 7.08
CA VAL A 35 -4.02 10.59 7.14
C VAL A 35 -4.28 11.01 8.59
N ILE A 36 -4.45 10.04 9.50
CA ILE A 36 -4.67 10.32 10.93
C ILE A 36 -3.50 11.15 11.49
N TYR A 37 -2.25 10.77 11.16
CA TYR A 37 -1.06 11.50 11.61
C TYR A 37 -1.06 12.96 11.14
N VAL A 38 -1.44 13.21 9.88
CA VAL A 38 -1.51 14.57 9.32
C VAL A 38 -2.64 15.39 9.94
N GLU A 39 -3.75 14.77 10.31
CA GLU A 39 -4.89 15.45 10.93
C GLU A 39 -4.63 15.82 12.40
N VAL A 40 -4.02 14.93 13.18
CA VAL A 40 -3.85 15.10 14.63
C VAL A 40 -2.69 16.03 14.99
N ARG A 41 -1.69 16.18 14.11
CA ARG A 41 -0.53 17.03 14.40
C ARG A 41 -0.85 18.52 14.30
N LYS A 42 -0.26 19.31 15.19
CA LYS A 42 -0.40 20.79 15.22
C LYS A 42 0.69 21.53 14.44
N VAL A 43 1.85 20.91 14.33
CA VAL A 43 3.05 21.48 13.73
C VAL A 43 3.57 20.51 12.66
N ASP A 44 4.03 21.04 11.55
CA ASP A 44 4.64 20.24 10.49
C ASP A 44 6.12 19.92 10.77
N GLY A 45 6.77 19.21 9.84
CA GLY A 45 8.18 18.84 9.96
C GLY A 45 9.16 20.01 9.88
N ALA A 46 8.70 21.20 9.48
CA ALA A 46 9.49 22.42 9.42
C ALA A 46 9.31 23.31 10.68
N GLY A 47 8.52 22.86 11.66
CA GLY A 47 8.22 23.65 12.85
C GLY A 47 7.13 24.71 12.62
N ILE A 48 6.45 24.70 11.47
CA ILE A 48 5.40 25.67 11.13
C ILE A 48 4.04 25.11 11.57
N VAL A 49 3.22 25.97 12.17
CA VAL A 49 1.85 25.61 12.56
C VAL A 49 1.05 25.24 11.32
N GLN A 50 0.41 24.08 11.37
CA GLN A 50 -0.34 23.56 10.24
C GLN A 50 -1.68 24.29 10.11
N THR A 51 -1.81 25.06 9.05
CA THR A 51 -3.06 25.73 8.64
C THR A 51 -3.96 24.78 7.84
N ALA A 52 -5.23 25.13 7.65
CA ALA A 52 -6.14 24.34 6.82
C ALA A 52 -5.60 24.09 5.40
N ALA A 53 -5.01 25.12 4.78
CA ALA A 53 -4.41 25.01 3.44
C ALA A 53 -3.19 24.09 3.42
N THR A 54 -2.29 24.22 4.40
CA THR A 54 -1.07 23.38 4.47
C THR A 54 -1.36 21.95 4.90
N ARG A 55 -2.48 21.70 5.60
CA ARG A 55 -2.97 20.35 5.87
C ARG A 55 -3.45 19.67 4.60
N GLN A 56 -4.24 20.36 3.79
CA GLN A 56 -4.73 19.81 2.52
C GLN A 56 -3.58 19.50 1.56
N SER A 57 -2.57 20.38 1.45
CA SER A 57 -1.39 20.09 0.62
C SER A 57 -0.61 18.87 1.10
N ALA A 58 -0.47 18.69 2.42
CA ALA A 58 0.16 17.50 3.00
C ALA A 58 -0.63 16.21 2.69
N LEU A 59 -1.96 16.25 2.75
CA LEU A 59 -2.82 15.12 2.37
C LEU A 59 -2.71 14.79 0.87
N ILE A 60 -2.69 15.80 0.01
CA ILE A 60 -2.47 15.62 -1.43
C ILE A 60 -1.11 14.96 -1.69
N GLY A 61 -0.05 15.45 -1.04
CA GLY A 61 1.28 14.85 -1.13
C GLY A 61 1.30 13.39 -0.66
N LEU A 62 0.57 13.06 0.41
CA LEU A 62 0.43 11.69 0.89
C LEU A 62 -0.25 10.79 -0.14
N VAL A 63 -1.34 11.25 -0.76
CA VAL A 63 -2.06 10.50 -1.79
C VAL A 63 -1.20 10.28 -3.04
N ILE A 64 -0.46 11.30 -3.49
CA ILE A 64 0.46 11.18 -4.64
C ILE A 64 1.55 10.15 -4.36
N THR A 65 2.13 10.18 -3.16
CA THR A 65 3.16 9.21 -2.74
C THR A 65 2.61 7.79 -2.77
N PHE A 66 1.41 7.60 -2.24
CA PHE A 66 0.72 6.31 -2.27
C PHE A 66 0.36 5.85 -3.68
N ALA A 67 -0.05 6.76 -4.57
CA ALA A 67 -0.33 6.45 -5.95
C ALA A 67 0.91 5.89 -6.66
N MET A 68 2.09 6.47 -6.43
CA MET A 68 3.35 5.95 -6.98
C MET A 68 3.62 4.51 -6.51
N VAL A 69 3.43 4.23 -5.23
CA VAL A 69 3.59 2.88 -4.66
C VAL A 69 2.63 1.88 -5.30
N VAL A 70 1.36 2.26 -5.53
CA VAL A 70 0.38 1.41 -6.21
C VAL A 70 0.79 1.15 -7.65
N ILE A 71 1.24 2.18 -8.37
CA ILE A 71 1.73 2.05 -9.75
C ILE A 71 2.91 1.07 -9.82
N MET A 72 3.89 1.20 -8.92
CA MET A 72 5.03 0.28 -8.87
C MET A 72 4.59 -1.17 -8.59
N GLN A 73 3.62 -1.37 -7.69
CA GLN A 73 3.06 -2.70 -7.43
C GLN A 73 2.32 -3.29 -8.64
N LEU A 74 1.55 -2.47 -9.36
CA LEU A 74 0.85 -2.90 -10.58
C LEU A 74 1.84 -3.28 -11.68
N ILE A 75 2.87 -2.47 -11.89
CA ILE A 75 3.95 -2.77 -12.83
C ILE A 75 4.61 -4.11 -12.45
N TRP A 76 5.03 -4.27 -11.20
CA TRP A 76 5.62 -5.52 -10.73
C TRP A 76 4.70 -6.72 -10.96
N TRP A 77 3.40 -6.58 -10.69
CA TRP A 77 2.42 -7.65 -10.88
C TRP A 77 2.17 -8.02 -12.34
N LEU A 78 2.27 -7.05 -13.25
CA LEU A 78 2.21 -7.30 -14.69
C LEU A 78 3.43 -8.10 -15.16
N PHE A 79 4.62 -7.78 -14.66
CA PHE A 79 5.85 -8.50 -15.01
C PHE A 79 5.96 -9.86 -14.32
N ALA A 80 5.63 -9.97 -13.03
CA ALA A 80 5.71 -11.21 -12.24
C ALA A 80 4.62 -12.26 -12.58
N ARG A 81 3.72 -11.95 -13.52
CA ARG A 81 2.74 -12.88 -14.10
C ARG A 81 3.13 -13.40 -15.50
N LYS A 82 4.21 -12.90 -16.10
CA LYS A 82 4.93 -13.61 -17.18
C LYS A 82 5.85 -14.66 -16.58
#